data_AF-A0A5K0WIU0-F1
#
_entry.id   AF-A0A5K0WIU0-F1
#
_cell.length_a   1.000
_cell.length_b   1.000
_cell.length_c   1.000
_cell.angle_alpha   90.00
_cell.angle_beta   90.00
_cell.angle_gamma   90.00
#
_symmetry.space_group_name_H-M   'P 1'
#
loop_
_entity.id
_entity.type
_entity.pdbx_description
1 polymer ?
#
loop_
_entity_poly.entity_id
_entity_poly.type
_entity_poly.pdbx_seq_one_letter_code
_entity_poly.pdbx_strand_id
1 'polypeptide(L)'
;YLESKPQHWHPKHSVVVKEIENVNKMKCALYVLHTMNHQNFVEKNLRRSDLVVELKKIFEELGIKYHLLPQEVRVVTHAPADAGRGFY
;
A
#
# COMPACT_ATOMS: atom_id res chain seq x y z
N TYR A 1 -13.65 9.79 -1.04
CA TYR A 1 -12.55 10.72 -0.71
C TYR A 1 -12.36 11.84 -1.73
N LEU A 2 -12.22 11.53 -3.03
CA LEU A 2 -11.97 12.57 -4.05
C LEU A 2 -13.13 13.56 -4.17
N GLU A 3 -14.36 13.06 -4.28
CA GLU A 3 -15.57 13.89 -4.40
C GLU A 3 -15.90 14.68 -3.15
N SER A 4 -15.50 14.21 -1.96
CA SER A 4 -15.74 14.92 -0.70
C SER A 4 -14.76 16.07 -0.46
N LYS A 5 -13.74 16.25 -1.32
CA LYS A 5 -12.75 17.34 -1.23
C LYS A 5 -12.58 18.05 -2.59
N PRO A 6 -13.62 18.73 -3.09
CA PRO A 6 -13.59 19.39 -4.40
C PRO A 6 -12.57 20.53 -4.49
N GLN A 7 -12.19 21.14 -3.35
CA GLN A 7 -11.11 22.12 -3.32
C GLN A 7 -9.71 21.49 -3.54
N HIS A 8 -9.57 20.17 -3.38
CA HIS A 8 -8.30 19.47 -3.53
C HIS A 8 -8.16 18.73 -4.85
N TRP A 9 -9.26 18.17 -5.33
CA TRP A 9 -9.31 17.27 -6.46
C TRP A 9 -10.31 17.77 -7.49
N HIS A 10 -9.91 17.71 -8.74
CA HIS A 10 -10.83 17.94 -9.84
C HIS A 10 -11.86 16.79 -9.89
N PRO A 11 -13.14 17.06 -10.19
CA PRO A 11 -14.20 16.03 -10.15
C PRO A 11 -13.97 14.90 -11.16
N LYS A 12 -13.34 15.19 -12.30
CA LYS A 12 -12.95 14.16 -13.27
C LYS A 12 -11.80 13.31 -12.73
N HIS A 13 -12.12 12.06 -12.43
CA HIS A 13 -11.19 11.00 -12.07
C HIS A 13 -11.64 9.71 -12.76
N SER A 14 -10.72 8.75 -12.92
CA SER A 14 -11.07 7.45 -13.50
C SER A 14 -10.26 6.32 -12.88
N VAL A 15 -10.90 5.16 -12.77
CA VAL A 15 -10.25 3.90 -12.41
C VAL A 15 -10.24 3.03 -13.65
N VAL A 16 -9.06 2.57 -14.04
CA VAL A 16 -8.86 1.76 -15.25
C VAL A 16 -8.20 0.45 -14.85
N VAL A 17 -8.82 -0.66 -15.24
CA VAL A 17 -8.20 -1.99 -15.17
C VAL A 17 -7.13 -2.06 -16.25
N LYS A 18 -5.88 -2.26 -15.84
CA LYS A 18 -4.74 -2.38 -16.75
C LYS A 18 -4.52 -3.82 -17.20
N GLU A 19 -4.66 -4.75 -16.27
CA GLU A 19 -4.33 -6.16 -16.51
C GLU A 19 -5.05 -7.04 -15.48
N ILE A 20 -5.49 -8.22 -15.89
CA ILE A 20 -5.94 -9.28 -15.00
C ILE A 20 -4.83 -10.32 -14.99
N GLU A 21 -4.05 -10.37 -13.91
CA GLU A 21 -2.90 -11.28 -13.82
C GLU A 21 -3.36 -12.73 -13.61
N ASN A 22 -4.39 -12.94 -12.79
CA ASN A 22 -4.97 -14.24 -12.51
C ASN A 22 -6.43 -14.04 -12.06
N VAL A 23 -7.18 -15.13 -11.85
CA VAL A 23 -8.59 -15.12 -11.41
C VAL A 23 -8.81 -14.25 -10.16
N ASN A 24 -7.79 -14.14 -9.28
CA ASN A 24 -7.87 -13.41 -8.01
C ASN A 24 -6.97 -12.15 -7.93
N LYS A 25 -6.33 -11.72 -9.03
CA LYS A 25 -5.39 -10.59 -9.01
C LYS A 25 -5.52 -9.70 -10.24
N MET A 26 -5.68 -8.40 -10.00
CA MET A 26 -5.88 -7.39 -11.03
C MET A 26 -5.00 -6.16 -10.77
N LYS A 27 -4.39 -5.62 -11.82
CA LYS A 27 -3.71 -4.32 -11.79
C LYS A 27 -4.69 -3.24 -12.21
N CYS A 28 -4.84 -2.22 -11.37
CA CYS A 28 -5.64 -1.04 -11.64
C CYS A 28 -4.80 0.23 -11.60
N ALA A 29 -5.19 1.23 -12.38
CA ALA A 29 -4.67 2.59 -12.32
C ALA A 29 -5.78 3.55 -11.92
N LEU A 30 -5.53 4.35 -10.89
CA LEU A 30 -6.37 5.48 -10.52
C LEU A 30 -5.76 6.77 -11.10
N TYR A 31 -6.48 7.42 -12.01
CA TYR A 31 -6.11 8.71 -12.57
C TYR A 31 -6.88 9.82 -11.88
N VAL A 32 -6.13 10.75 -11.27
CA VAL A 32 -6.67 11.90 -10.54
C VAL A 32 -5.98 13.19 -10.99
N LEU A 33 -6.72 14.28 -10.91
CA LEU A 33 -6.25 15.62 -11.24
C LEU A 33 -6.38 16.50 -9.99
N HIS A 34 -5.34 17.26 -9.67
CA HIS A 34 -5.41 18.24 -8.59
C HIS A 34 -5.94 19.57 -9.15
N THR A 35 -6.55 20.37 -8.28
CA THR A 35 -6.98 21.74 -8.58
C THR A 35 -5.86 22.78 -8.43
N MET A 36 -4.79 22.43 -7.71
CA MET A 36 -3.66 23.34 -7.44
C MET A 36 -2.71 23.50 -8.63
N ASN A 37 -2.01 24.64 -8.68
CA ASN A 37 -0.96 24.89 -9.67
C ASN A 37 0.29 24.02 -9.42
N HIS A 38 1.12 23.83 -10.45
CA HIS A 38 2.28 22.93 -10.45
C HIS A 38 3.41 23.36 -9.49
N GLN A 39 3.37 24.61 -9.02
CA GLN A 39 4.39 25.17 -8.11
C GLN A 39 4.29 24.62 -6.67
N ASN A 40 3.14 24.07 -6.27
CA ASN A 40 2.92 23.56 -4.92
C ASN A 40 3.28 22.07 -4.78
N PHE A 41 4.51 21.69 -5.16
CA PHE A 41 4.90 20.28 -5.23
C PHE A 41 4.82 19.55 -3.87
N VAL A 42 5.22 20.22 -2.79
CA VAL A 42 5.18 19.64 -1.44
C VAL A 42 3.74 19.30 -1.03
N GLU A 43 2.84 20.26 -1.16
CA GLU A 43 1.42 20.06 -0.83
C GLU A 43 0.76 19.02 -1.74
N LYS A 44 1.10 19.02 -3.03
CA LYS A 44 0.64 18.02 -4.00
C LYS A 44 1.02 16.60 -3.55
N ASN A 45 2.26 16.40 -3.09
CA ASN A 45 2.70 15.09 -2.61
C ASN A 45 2.03 14.69 -1.30
N LEU A 46 1.85 15.63 -0.36
CA LEU A 46 1.12 15.36 0.88
C LEU A 46 -0.31 14.89 0.59
N ARG A 47 -1.04 15.58 -0.28
CA ARG A 47 -2.40 15.17 -0.69
C ARG A 47 -2.42 13.80 -1.37
N ARG A 48 -1.40 13.47 -2.19
CA ARG A 48 -1.26 12.14 -2.77
C ARG A 48 -1.02 11.06 -1.72
N SER A 49 -0.19 11.33 -0.72
CA SER A 49 0.04 10.40 0.39
C SER A 49 -1.24 10.15 1.17
N ASP A 50 -2.00 11.20 1.49
CA ASP A 50 -3.31 11.07 2.16
C ASP A 50 -4.29 10.24 1.33
N LEU A 51 -4.33 10.45 0.02
CA LEU A 51 -5.15 9.65 -0.89
C LEU A 51 -4.76 8.17 -0.85
N VAL A 52 -3.47 7.84 -0.81
CA VAL A 52 -2.99 6.45 -0.71
C VAL A 52 -3.41 5.80 0.60
N VAL A 53 -3.33 6.52 1.72
CA VAL A 53 -3.81 6.02 3.02
C VAL A 53 -5.30 5.73 2.99
N GLU A 54 -6.08 6.57 2.33
CA GLU A 54 -7.54 6.39 2.25
C GLU A 54 -7.93 5.27 1.29
N LEU A 55 -7.20 5.10 0.18
CA LEU A 55 -7.33 3.92 -0.66
C LEU A 55 -7.04 2.63 0.12
N LYS A 56 -6.01 2.63 0.97
CA LYS A 56 -5.71 1.49 1.84
C LYS A 56 -6.90 1.14 2.73
N LYS A 57 -7.51 2.12 3.41
CA LYS A 57 -8.69 1.90 4.25
C LYS A 57 -9.87 1.33 3.46
N ILE A 58 -10.15 1.90 2.28
CA ILE A 58 -11.22 1.40 1.39
C ILE A 58 -10.95 -0.06 0.98
N PHE A 59 -9.71 -0.41 0.63
CA PHE A 59 -9.38 -1.79 0.29
C PHE A 59 -9.53 -2.73 1.49
N GLU A 60 -9.12 -2.31 2.69
CA GLU A 60 -9.31 -3.09 3.92
C GLU A 60 -10.79 -3.32 4.24
N GLU A 61 -11.64 -2.29 4.13
CA GLU A 61 -13.09 -2.36 4.33
C GLU A 61 -13.77 -3.29 3.32
N LEU A 62 -13.31 -3.29 2.07
CA LEU A 62 -13.80 -4.17 1.01
C LEU A 62 -13.23 -5.60 1.11
N GLY A 63 -12.35 -5.89 2.08
CA GLY A 63 -11.67 -7.17 2.21
C GLY A 63 -10.64 -7.46 1.10
N ILE A 64 -10.24 -6.44 0.34
CA ILE A 64 -9.22 -6.53 -0.72
C ILE A 64 -7.85 -6.49 -0.05
N LYS A 65 -7.18 -7.65 0.02
CA LYS A 65 -5.87 -7.77 0.65
C LYS A 65 -4.75 -7.67 -0.38
N TYR A 66 -3.72 -6.90 -0.06
CA TYR A 66 -2.45 -6.98 -0.77
C TYR A 66 -1.65 -8.18 -0.25
N HIS A 67 -1.40 -9.16 -1.11
CA HIS A 67 -0.50 -10.26 -0.80
C HIS A 67 0.93 -9.85 -1.10
N LEU A 68 1.72 -9.66 -0.04
CA LEU A 68 3.16 -9.50 -0.16
C LEU A 68 3.74 -10.75 -0.83
N LEU A 69 4.84 -10.57 -1.57
CA LEU A 69 5.59 -11.71 -2.09
C LEU A 69 6.00 -12.62 -0.91
N PRO A 70 5.92 -13.95 -1.06
CA PRO A 70 6.41 -14.88 -0.04
C PRO A 70 7.85 -14.54 0.35
N GLN A 71 8.12 -14.43 1.65
CA GLN A 71 9.47 -14.21 2.17
C GLN A 71 10.03 -15.52 2.73
N GLU A 72 11.24 -15.91 2.33
CA GLU A 72 11.96 -17.03 2.94
C GLU A 72 12.47 -16.60 4.32
N VAL A 73 12.07 -17.33 5.37
CA VAL A 73 12.55 -17.08 6.74
C VAL A 73 13.44 -18.25 7.16
N ARG A 74 14.72 -17.95 7.46
CA ARG A 74 15.66 -18.93 8.02
C ARG A 74 15.68 -18.79 9.53
N VAL A 75 15.21 -19.81 10.23
CA VAL A 75 15.26 -19.90 11.69
C VAL A 75 16.56 -20.59 12.07
N VAL A 76 17.45 -19.86 12.77
CA VAL A 76 18.65 -20.45 13.38
C VAL A 76 18.38 -20.57 14.88
N THR A 77 18.22 -21.79 15.36
CA THR A 77 18.16 -22.07 16.80
C THR A 77 19.57 -21.96 17.36
N HIS A 78 19.85 -20.91 18.12
CA HIS A 78 21.03 -20.86 18.96
C HIS A 78 20.82 -21.87 20.11
N ALA A 79 21.46 -23.04 20.03
CA ALA A 79 21.57 -23.92 21.17
C ALA A 79 22.32 -23.18 22.29
N PRO A 80 21.85 -23.20 23.55
CA PRO A 80 22.60 -22.61 24.64
C PRO A 80 23.93 -23.34 24.75
N ALA A 81 25.03 -22.60 24.61
CA ALA A 81 26.37 -23.08 24.81
C ALA A 81 26.66 -23.23 26.32
N ASP A 82 25.97 -24.16 27.00
CA ASP A 82 26.50 -24.81 28.20
C ASP A 82 25.65 -26.04 28.57
N ALA A 83 26.04 -27.19 28.03
CA ALA A 83 25.70 -28.49 28.58
C ALA A 83 26.96 -29.36 28.51
N GLY A 84 28.02 -28.92 29.20
CA GLY A 84 29.32 -29.56 29.06
C GLY A 84 30.33 -29.30 30.19
N ARG A 85 29.88 -29.05 31.42
CA ARG A 85 30.73 -29.22 32.63
C ARG A 85 29.92 -29.77 33.80
N GLY A 86 29.67 -31.08 33.75
CA GLY A 86 29.33 -31.88 34.93
C GLY A 86 30.45 -32.89 35.17
N PHE A 87 31.15 -32.73 36.29
CA PHE A 87 32.18 -33.65 36.78
C PHE A 87 31.58 -35.02 37.11
N TYR A 88 32.13 -36.10 36.54
CA TYR A 88 32.39 -37.40 37.17
C TYR A 88 33.53 -38.08 36.42
#